data_AF-A0A4R3H1H1-F1
#
_entry.id   AF-A0A4R3H1H1-F1
#
_cell.length_a   1.000
_cell.length_b   1.000
_cell.length_c   1.000
_cell.angle_alpha   90.00
_cell.angle_beta   90.00
_cell.angle_gamma   90.00
#
_symmetry.space_group_name_H-M   'P 1'
#
loop_
_entity.id
_entity.type
_entity.pdbx_description
1 polymer ?
#
loop_
_entity_poly.entity_id
_entity_poly.type
_entity_poly.pdbx_seq_one_letter_code
_entity_poly.pdbx_strand_id
1 'polypeptide(L)' 'MRLFPIGLALALVVPAAGHAASFDCGRARTPDEKAICAFRPLNDKDVRMSVLYEVNKRTLAWAAGAR' A
#
# COMPACT_ATOMS: atom_id res chain seq x y z
N MET A 1 -20.97 -2.01 47.95
CA MET A 1 -21.32 -2.08 46.52
C MET A 1 -20.44 -1.11 45.76
N ARG A 2 -19.28 -1.56 45.25
CA ARG A 2 -18.39 -0.75 44.41
C ARG A 2 -18.66 -1.15 42.97
N LEU A 3 -19.44 -0.33 42.27
CA LEU A 3 -19.72 -0.50 40.84
C LEU A 3 -18.42 -0.24 40.07
N PHE A 4 -17.72 -1.31 39.69
CA PHE A 4 -16.72 -1.27 38.63
C PHE A 4 -17.47 -1.07 37.31
N PRO A 5 -17.36 0.07 36.61
CA PRO A 5 -17.85 0.11 35.25
C PRO A 5 -16.85 -0.71 34.42
N ILE A 6 -17.23 -1.95 34.14
CA ILE A 6 -16.66 -2.77 33.07
C ILE A 6 -17.08 -2.09 31.76
N GLY A 7 -16.43 -0.96 31.45
CA GLY A 7 -16.51 -0.33 30.15
C GLY A 7 -15.67 -1.18 29.21
N LEU A 8 -16.33 -2.06 28.47
CA LEU A 8 -15.76 -2.78 27.34
C LEU A 8 -15.28 -1.74 26.32
N ALA A 9 -14.04 -1.27 26.46
CA ALA A 9 -13.37 -0.47 25.47
C ALA A 9 -13.05 -1.41 24.30
N LEU A 10 -13.93 -1.45 23.30
CA LEU A 10 -13.71 -2.10 22.03
C LEU A 10 -12.54 -1.36 21.34
N ALA A 11 -11.32 -1.85 21.54
CA ALA A 11 -10.15 -1.37 20.83
C ALA A 11 -10.36 -1.68 19.35
N LEU A 12 -10.76 -0.66 18.59
CA LEU A 12 -10.72 -0.66 17.13
C LEU A 12 -9.25 -0.84 16.74
N VAL A 13 -8.84 -2.08 16.49
CA VAL A 13 -7.55 -2.38 15.86
C VAL A 13 -7.65 -1.82 14.45
N VAL A 14 -7.23 -0.56 14.27
CA VAL A 14 -7.01 -0.01 12.95
C VAL A 14 -5.85 -0.81 12.38
N PRO A 15 -6.03 -1.60 11.31
CA PRO A 15 -4.91 -2.24 10.66
C PRO A 15 -3.98 -1.11 10.21
N ALA A 16 -2.78 -1.05 10.81
CA ALA A 16 -1.71 -0.23 10.28
C ALA A 16 -1.46 -0.79 8.87
N ALA A 17 -1.94 -0.09 7.84
CA ALA A 17 -1.78 -0.48 6.45
C ALA A 17 -0.27 -0.58 6.19
N GLY A 18 0.26 -1.80 6.27
CA GLY A 18 1.68 -2.08 6.12
C GLY A 18 2.15 -1.55 4.78
N HIS A 19 3.03 -0.56 4.85
CA HIS A 19 3.56 0.21 3.73
C HIS A 19 4.25 -0.69 2.69
N ALA A 20 3.52 -1.07 1.65
CA ALA A 20 4.12 -1.64 0.46
C ALA A 20 3.22 -1.34 -0.75
N ALA A 21 2.77 -0.09 -0.90
CA ALA A 21 2.28 0.39 -2.19
C ALA A 21 3.47 1.00 -2.94
N SER A 22 3.32 1.23 -4.25
CA SER A 22 4.32 1.94 -5.06
C SER A 22 4.47 3.43 -4.67
N PHE A 23 3.65 3.89 -3.73
CA PHE A 23 3.61 5.24 -3.18
C PHE A 23 3.39 5.21 -1.64
N ASP A 24 3.50 6.38 -1.00
CA ASP A 24 3.24 6.54 0.43
C ASP A 24 1.72 6.53 0.71
N CYS A 25 1.24 5.44 1.32
CA CYS A 25 -0.16 5.31 1.72
C CYS A 25 -0.62 6.38 2.72
N GLY A 26 0.27 6.99 3.52
CA GLY A 26 -0.05 8.14 4.38
C GLY A 26 -0.36 9.41 3.59
N ARG A 27 -0.05 9.43 2.29
CA ARG A 27 -0.28 10.55 1.38
C ARG A 27 -1.33 10.27 0.32
N ALA A 28 -2.05 9.14 0.40
CA ALA A 28 -3.12 8.77 -0.52
C ALA A 28 -4.26 9.82 -0.51
N ARG A 29 -4.58 10.39 -1.66
CA ARG A 29 -5.62 11.41 -1.86
C ARG A 29 -6.79 10.89 -2.69
N THR A 30 -6.50 10.13 -3.73
CA THR A 30 -7.53 9.67 -4.67
C THR A 30 -8.28 8.43 -4.14
N PRO A 31 -9.50 8.16 -4.62
CA PRO A 31 -10.21 6.93 -4.26
C PRO A 31 -9.41 5.67 -4.59
N ASP A 32 -8.72 5.67 -5.74
CA ASP A 32 -7.93 4.53 -6.19
C ASP A 32 -6.70 4.30 -5.31
N GLU A 33 -5.99 5.37 -4.93
CA GLU A 33 -4.86 5.28 -3.99
C GLU A 33 -5.31 4.71 -2.64
N LYS A 34 -6.47 5.15 -2.14
CA LYS A 34 -7.04 4.62 -0.90
C LYS A 34 -7.46 3.15 -1.05
N ALA A 35 -8.02 2.77 -2.18
CA ALA A 35 -8.40 1.38 -2.46
C ALA A 35 -7.18 0.44 -2.52
N ILE A 36 -6.10 0.88 -3.17
CA ILE A 36 -4.82 0.15 -3.22
C ILE A 36 -4.29 -0.07 -1.80
N CYS A 37 -4.23 1.00 -0.98
CA CYS A 37 -3.73 0.91 0.39
C CYS A 37 -4.62 0.09 1.34
N ALA A 38 -5.94 0.03 1.10
CA ALA A 38 -6.87 -0.69 1.95
C ALA A 38 -6.91 -2.20 1.68
N PHE A 39 -6.51 -2.66 0.49
CA PHE A 39 -6.63 -4.05 0.08
C PHE A 39 -5.28 -4.68 -0.28
N ARG A 40 -4.77 -5.54 0.61
CA ARG A 40 -3.41 -6.10 0.52
C ARG A 40 -3.09 -6.80 -0.83
N PRO A 41 -3.98 -7.63 -1.39
CA PRO A 41 -3.71 -8.24 -2.70
C PRO A 41 -3.61 -7.24 -3.85
N LEU A 42 -4.28 -6.08 -3.77
CA LEU A 42 -4.15 -5.01 -4.75
C LEU A 42 -2.88 -4.18 -4.52
N ASN A 43 -2.56 -3.88 -3.27
CA ASN A 43 -1.28 -3.30 -2.85
C ASN A 43 -0.06 -4.08 -3.40
N ASP A 44 -0.06 -5.40 -3.26
CA ASP A 44 1.07 -6.22 -3.72
C ASP A 44 1.20 -6.22 -5.26
N LYS A 45 0.06 -6.12 -5.98
CA LYS A 45 0.05 -5.98 -7.44
C LYS A 45 0.57 -4.61 -7.88
N ASP A 46 0.25 -3.55 -7.14
CA ASP A 46 0.72 -2.19 -7.39
C ASP A 46 2.25 -2.08 -7.27
N VAL A 47 2.85 -2.64 -6.21
CA VAL A 47 4.32 -2.73 -6.09
C VAL A 47 4.94 -3.56 -7.20
N ARG A 48 4.34 -4.70 -7.54
CA ARG A 48 4.88 -5.54 -8.61
C ARG A 48 4.89 -4.79 -9.95
N MET A 49 3.82 -4.06 -10.25
CA MET A 49 3.72 -3.27 -11.48
C MET A 49 4.80 -2.19 -11.53
N SER A 50 4.99 -1.42 -10.44
CA SER A 50 6.00 -0.35 -10.42
C SER A 50 7.42 -0.89 -10.60
N VAL A 51 7.76 -2.01 -9.95
CA VAL A 51 9.07 -2.67 -10.12
C VAL A 51 9.27 -3.14 -11.56
N LEU A 52 8.27 -3.79 -12.15
CA LEU A 52 8.34 -4.27 -13.53
C LEU A 52 8.48 -3.13 -14.54
N TYR A 53 7.81 -2.00 -14.30
CA TYR A 53 7.94 -0.80 -15.13
C TYR A 53 9.38 -0.26 -15.12
N GLU A 54 10.01 -0.18 -13.94
CA GLU A 54 11.41 0.25 -13.82
C GLU A 54 12.38 -0.71 -14.52
N VAL A 55 12.15 -2.03 -14.42
CA VAL A 55 12.93 -3.03 -15.17
C VAL A 55 12.77 -2.80 -16.68
N ASN A 56 11.52 -2.70 -17.15
CA ASN A 56 11.22 -2.53 -18.56
C ASN A 56 11.88 -1.27 -19.15
N LYS A 57 11.83 -0.13 -18.44
CA LYS A 57 12.51 1.09 -18.85
C LYS A 57 14.02 0.88 -19.06
N ARG A 58 14.68 0.20 -18.13
CA ARG A 58 16.13 -0.08 -18.26
C ARG A 58 16.42 -1.02 -19.42
N THR A 59 15.61 -2.06 -19.61
CA THR A 59 15.77 -2.99 -20.73
C THR A 59 15.61 -2.29 -22.07
N LEU A 60 14.61 -1.41 -22.22
CA LEU A 60 14.40 -0.63 -23.44
C LEU A 60 15.54 0.37 -23.68
N ALA A 61 16.03 1.03 -22.63
CA ALA A 61 17.17 1.95 -22.74
C ALA A 61 18.44 1.23 -23.22
N TRP A 62 18.72 0.05 -22.67
CA TRP A 62 19.83 -0.79 -23.12
C TRP A 62 19.66 -1.22 -24.58
N ALA A 63 18.47 -1.68 -24.97
CA ALA A 63 18.19 -2.06 -26.35
C ALA A 63 18.34 -0.89 -27.35
N ALA A 64 17.98 0.34 -26.93
CA ALA A 64 18.15 1.54 -27.74
C ALA A 64 19.61 1.94 -27.94
N GLY A 65 20.47 1.74 -26.93
CA GLY A 65 21.90 2.03 -26.99
C GLY A 65 22.78 0.91 -27.57
N ALA A 66 22.21 -0.27 -27.82
CA ALA A 66 22.86 -1.39 -28.49
C ALA A 66 22.78 -1.33 -30.04
N ARG A 67 22.31 -0.20 -30.58
CA ARG A 67 22.27 0.12 -32.01
C ARG A 67 23.32 1.18 -32.32
#